data_AF-A0A2D4JW23-F1
#
_entry.id   AF-A0A2D4JW23-F1
#
_cell.length_a   1.000
_cell.length_b   1.000
_cell.length_c   1.000
_cell.angle_alpha   90.00
_cell.angle_beta   90.00
_cell.angle_gamma   90.00
#
_symmetry.space_group_name_H-M   'P 1'
#
loop_
_entity.id
_entity.type
_entity.pdbx_description
1 polymer ?
#
loop_
_entity_poly.entity_id
_entity_poly.type
_entity_poly.pdbx_seq_one_letter_code
_entity_poly.pdbx_strand_id
1 'polypeptide(L)'
;ERKRLGVFGITSYDFHRESGLFLFQASNSLFYCRDGGQNGFMISPMKPLEIQTQCSGPRMDPKICSADPSFFSFINNNDLWVSNIETGEERRLTFCQKGLSSVLDDPKSAGVATFVIQEEFDRFTGYWWCPTSCQEGPEGWKTLRILYEEVDESEVEVIHVPSPALEERKTDTYRYPRTGSKNPKISLKLAEFQTDSQG
;
A
#
# COMPACT_ATOMS: atom_id res chain seq x y z
N GLU A 1 -6.39 12.51 10.05
CA GLU A 1 -5.34 13.54 10.19
C GLU A 1 -4.67 13.97 8.88
N ARG A 2 -3.64 13.28 8.35
CA ARG A 2 -2.76 13.82 7.29
C ARG A 2 -3.47 14.28 6.01
N LYS A 3 -4.40 13.48 5.48
CA LYS A 3 -5.22 13.86 4.31
C LYS A 3 -6.35 14.87 4.62
N ARG A 4 -6.49 15.32 5.87
CA ARG A 4 -7.55 16.22 6.36
C ARG A 4 -8.96 15.76 6.02
N LEU A 5 -9.19 14.45 6.07
CA LEU A 5 -10.48 13.82 5.81
C LEU A 5 -11.39 13.95 7.05
N GLY A 6 -12.43 14.79 6.95
CA GLY A 6 -13.45 14.95 7.98
C GLY A 6 -14.69 14.06 7.78
N VAL A 7 -14.73 13.28 6.70
CA VAL A 7 -15.87 12.42 6.33
C VAL A 7 -15.60 10.96 6.66
N PHE A 8 -16.66 10.21 6.94
CA PHE A 8 -16.61 8.77 7.21
C PHE A 8 -16.93 7.96 5.95
N GLY A 9 -16.41 6.74 5.87
CA GLY A 9 -16.68 5.80 4.77
C GLY A 9 -15.53 5.69 3.77
N ILE A 10 -15.86 5.44 2.51
CA ILE A 10 -14.89 5.31 1.41
C ILE A 10 -14.38 6.71 1.05
N THR A 11 -13.08 6.94 1.23
CA THR A 11 -12.45 8.26 1.01
C THR A 11 -11.65 8.34 -0.29
N SER A 12 -11.32 7.20 -0.88
CA SER A 12 -10.70 7.07 -2.20
C SER A 12 -10.98 5.70 -2.79
N TYR A 13 -10.92 5.59 -4.12
CA TYR A 13 -10.95 4.34 -4.87
C TYR A 13 -9.93 4.41 -6.01
N ASP A 14 -9.52 3.25 -6.49
CA ASP A 14 -8.76 3.09 -7.73
C ASP A 14 -9.63 2.41 -8.79
N PHE A 15 -9.34 2.67 -10.07
CA PHE A 15 -10.17 2.22 -11.18
C PHE A 15 -9.34 1.83 -12.41
N HIS A 16 -9.55 0.61 -12.89
CA HIS A 16 -8.98 0.15 -14.17
C HIS A 16 -10.03 0.18 -15.28
N ARG A 17 -9.80 1.04 -16.27
CA ARG A 17 -10.79 1.41 -17.29
C ARG A 17 -11.25 0.25 -18.17
N GLU A 18 -10.34 -0.59 -18.63
CA GLU A 18 -10.68 -1.65 -19.60
C GLU A 18 -11.46 -2.79 -18.97
N SER A 19 -11.12 -3.16 -17.72
CA SER A 19 -11.80 -4.22 -16.97
C SER A 19 -13.01 -3.73 -16.17
N GLY A 20 -13.18 -2.40 -16.02
CA GLY A 20 -14.22 -1.83 -15.17
C GLY A 20 -14.02 -2.12 -13.68
N LEU A 21 -12.79 -2.46 -13.26
CA LEU A 21 -12.50 -2.88 -11.90
C LEU A 21 -12.32 -1.67 -10.99
N PHE A 22 -13.09 -1.62 -9.91
CA PHE A 22 -12.92 -0.70 -8.79
C PHE A 22 -12.25 -1.42 -7.63
N LEU A 23 -11.30 -0.75 -6.98
CA LEU A 23 -10.64 -1.22 -5.76
C LEU A 23 -10.68 -0.11 -4.72
N PHE A 24 -11.12 -0.42 -3.50
CA PHE A 24 -11.19 0.58 -2.44
C PHE A 24 -11.08 -0.04 -1.05
N GLN A 25 -10.69 0.80 -0.10
CA GLN A 25 -10.66 0.43 1.31
C GLN A 25 -11.98 0.82 1.98
N ALA A 26 -12.56 -0.11 2.73
CA ALA A 26 -13.72 0.15 3.57
C ALA A 26 -13.55 -0.60 4.90
N SER A 27 -13.81 0.10 6.01
CA SER A 27 -13.48 -0.41 7.35
C SER A 27 -11.98 -0.77 7.43
N ASN A 28 -11.65 -1.98 7.88
CA ASN A 28 -10.26 -2.48 7.99
C ASN A 28 -9.89 -3.48 6.88
N SER A 29 -10.67 -3.54 5.78
CA SER A 29 -10.48 -4.50 4.70
C SER A 29 -10.50 -3.84 3.32
N LEU A 30 -10.12 -4.61 2.30
CA LEU A 30 -10.13 -4.19 0.90
C LEU A 30 -11.30 -4.85 0.18
N PHE A 31 -11.95 -4.06 -0.66
CA PHE A 31 -13.10 -4.48 -1.44
C PHE A 31 -12.90 -4.14 -2.90
N TYR A 32 -13.50 -4.96 -3.76
CA TYR A 32 -13.55 -4.69 -5.19
C TYR A 32 -14.95 -4.91 -5.77
N CYS A 33 -15.20 -4.26 -6.89
CA CYS A 33 -16.38 -4.51 -7.71
C CYS A 33 -16.08 -4.22 -9.18
N ARG A 34 -16.92 -4.70 -10.09
CA ARG A 34 -16.75 -4.52 -11.54
C ARG A 34 -17.98 -3.86 -12.12
N ASP A 35 -17.81 -2.73 -12.79
CA ASP A 35 -18.86 -2.00 -13.51
C ASP A 35 -18.25 -1.26 -14.70
N GLY A 36 -18.93 -1.31 -15.85
CA GLY A 36 -18.41 -0.83 -17.12
C GLY A 36 -17.36 -1.74 -17.76
N GLY A 37 -16.69 -1.22 -18.79
CA GLY A 37 -15.75 -2.01 -19.60
C GLY A 37 -16.46 -3.14 -20.34
N GLN A 38 -15.88 -4.35 -20.29
CA GLN A 38 -16.47 -5.55 -20.89
C GLN A 38 -17.66 -6.13 -20.09
N ASN A 39 -17.89 -5.68 -18.85
CA ASN A 39 -18.93 -6.23 -17.97
C ASN A 39 -20.32 -5.59 -18.17
N GLY A 40 -20.41 -4.55 -19.00
CA GLY A 40 -21.63 -3.74 -19.16
C GLY A 40 -21.84 -2.78 -17.98
N PHE A 41 -22.85 -1.91 -18.09
CA PHE A 41 -23.20 -0.95 -17.04
C PHE A 41 -24.35 -1.47 -16.19
N MET A 42 -24.17 -1.46 -14.88
CA MET A 42 -25.20 -1.89 -13.94
C MET A 42 -26.33 -0.86 -13.80
N ILE A 43 -27.56 -1.35 -13.65
CA ILE A 43 -28.77 -0.53 -13.44
C ILE A 43 -29.27 -0.53 -11.99
N SER A 44 -28.65 -1.33 -11.12
CA SER A 44 -28.98 -1.45 -9.70
C SER A 44 -27.71 -1.51 -8.84
N PRO A 45 -27.77 -1.11 -7.55
CA PRO A 45 -26.63 -1.17 -6.66
C PRO A 45 -26.06 -2.59 -6.52
N MET A 46 -24.74 -2.71 -6.51
CA MET A 46 -24.06 -3.98 -6.32
C MET A 46 -23.47 -4.12 -4.92
N LYS A 47 -23.37 -5.38 -4.46
CA LYS A 47 -22.63 -5.69 -3.24
C LYS A 47 -21.15 -5.85 -3.59
N PRO A 48 -20.23 -5.05 -3.02
CA PRO A 48 -18.81 -5.22 -3.24
C PRO A 48 -18.31 -6.53 -2.61
N LEU A 49 -17.28 -7.12 -3.22
CA LEU A 49 -16.67 -8.37 -2.78
C LEU A 49 -15.46 -8.06 -1.90
N GLU A 50 -15.37 -8.74 -0.76
CA GLU A 50 -14.24 -8.61 0.15
C GLU A 50 -13.04 -9.44 -0.32
N ILE A 51 -11.86 -8.82 -0.34
CA ILE A 51 -10.61 -9.51 -0.67
C ILE A 51 -10.05 -10.15 0.59
N GLN A 52 -10.00 -11.48 0.64
CA GLN A 52 -9.39 -12.22 1.75
C GLN A 52 -7.88 -11.96 1.82
N THR A 53 -7.27 -12.16 2.98
CA THR A 53 -5.83 -11.91 3.17
C THR A 53 -5.27 -12.80 4.28
N GLN A 54 -3.98 -13.13 4.17
CA GLN A 54 -3.22 -13.80 5.22
C GLN A 54 -2.49 -12.80 6.14
N CYS A 55 -2.40 -11.52 5.74
CA CYS A 55 -1.77 -10.47 6.53
C CYS A 55 -2.55 -10.22 7.82
N SER A 56 -1.80 -10.08 8.92
CA SER A 56 -2.32 -9.47 10.14
C SER A 56 -2.21 -7.95 10.04
N GLY A 57 -3.27 -7.25 10.46
CA GLY A 57 -3.31 -5.78 10.45
C GLY A 57 -3.88 -5.16 9.17
N PRO A 58 -3.93 -3.82 9.09
CA PRO A 58 -4.55 -3.12 7.98
C PRO A 58 -3.70 -3.23 6.70
N ARG A 59 -4.40 -3.24 5.56
CA ARG A 59 -3.80 -3.11 4.22
C ARG A 59 -4.06 -1.70 3.74
N MET A 60 -2.99 -0.92 3.59
CA MET A 60 -3.04 0.51 3.31
C MET A 60 -2.61 0.82 1.88
N ASP A 61 -3.06 1.96 1.36
CA ASP A 61 -2.70 2.47 0.03
C ASP A 61 -2.85 1.41 -1.09
N PRO A 62 -4.04 0.81 -1.27
CA PRO A 62 -4.25 -0.21 -2.31
C PRO A 62 -4.25 0.41 -3.71
N LYS A 63 -3.59 -0.25 -4.68
CA LYS A 63 -3.54 0.20 -6.08
C LYS A 63 -3.58 -0.96 -7.06
N ILE A 64 -4.41 -0.84 -8.09
CA ILE A 64 -4.53 -1.80 -9.18
C ILE A 64 -3.29 -1.68 -10.08
N CYS A 65 -2.73 -2.82 -10.49
CA CYS A 65 -1.68 -2.83 -11.50
C CYS A 65 -2.26 -2.37 -12.84
N SER A 66 -1.75 -1.27 -13.39
CA SER A 66 -2.25 -0.73 -14.65
C SER A 66 -1.94 -1.61 -15.86
N ALA A 67 -0.93 -2.47 -15.77
CA ALA A 67 -0.55 -3.39 -16.85
C ALA A 67 -1.35 -4.70 -16.83
N ASP A 68 -1.85 -5.10 -15.66
CA ASP A 68 -2.60 -6.35 -15.48
C ASP A 68 -3.59 -6.22 -14.30
N PRO A 69 -4.89 -6.02 -14.54
CA PRO A 69 -5.87 -5.73 -13.49
C PRO A 69 -6.19 -6.92 -12.58
N SER A 70 -5.67 -8.11 -12.86
CA SER A 70 -5.76 -9.24 -11.92
C SER A 70 -4.87 -9.02 -10.70
N PHE A 71 -3.85 -8.16 -10.79
CA PHE A 71 -2.96 -7.83 -9.68
C PHE A 71 -3.25 -6.47 -9.06
N PHE A 72 -3.06 -6.39 -7.75
CA PHE A 72 -3.03 -5.15 -7.01
C PHE A 72 -1.94 -5.21 -5.93
N SER A 73 -1.51 -4.05 -5.48
CA SER A 73 -0.53 -3.90 -4.41
C SER A 73 -1.14 -3.17 -3.22
N PHE A 74 -0.51 -3.32 -2.07
CA PHE A 74 -0.83 -2.60 -0.86
C PHE A 74 0.39 -2.58 0.07
N ILE A 75 0.32 -1.74 1.09
CA ILE A 75 1.26 -1.74 2.20
C ILE A 75 0.65 -2.52 3.36
N ASN A 76 1.39 -3.48 3.91
CA ASN A 76 1.08 -4.10 5.19
C ASN A 76 2.35 -4.14 6.05
N ASN A 77 2.22 -3.71 7.30
CA ASN A 77 3.33 -3.62 8.26
C ASN A 77 4.57 -2.94 7.65
N ASN A 78 4.38 -1.78 7.01
CA ASN A 78 5.43 -0.96 6.38
C ASN A 78 6.27 -1.64 5.28
N ASP A 79 5.79 -2.75 4.71
CA ASP A 79 6.36 -3.38 3.53
C ASP A 79 5.35 -3.46 2.38
N LEU A 80 5.88 -3.57 1.17
CA LEU A 80 5.14 -3.68 -0.07
C LEU A 80 4.73 -5.13 -0.34
N TRP A 81 3.45 -5.31 -0.65
CA TRP A 81 2.84 -6.58 -0.99
C TRP A 81 2.13 -6.49 -2.34
N VAL A 82 1.99 -7.64 -2.99
CA VAL A 82 1.17 -7.83 -4.18
C VAL A 82 0.23 -9.00 -3.94
N SER A 83 -1.00 -8.90 -4.47
CA SER A 83 -1.95 -9.99 -4.47
C SER A 83 -2.71 -10.03 -5.80
N ASN A 84 -3.12 -11.25 -6.16
CA ASN A 84 -3.97 -11.51 -7.31
C ASN A 84 -5.43 -11.65 -6.84
N ILE A 85 -6.33 -10.84 -7.39
CA ILE A 85 -7.75 -10.78 -6.99
C ILE A 85 -8.49 -12.06 -7.41
N GLU A 86 -8.06 -12.70 -8.49
CA GLU A 86 -8.74 -13.84 -9.08
C GLU A 86 -8.30 -15.16 -8.43
N THR A 87 -6.99 -15.33 -8.20
CA THR A 87 -6.45 -16.53 -7.56
C THR A 87 -6.46 -16.44 -6.04
N GLY A 88 -6.45 -15.22 -5.49
CA GLY A 88 -6.28 -14.96 -4.06
C GLY A 88 -4.84 -15.15 -3.56
N GLU A 89 -3.87 -15.39 -4.44
CA GLU A 89 -2.45 -15.46 -4.05
C GLU A 89 -2.00 -14.09 -3.50
N GLU A 90 -1.22 -14.12 -2.43
CA GLU A 90 -0.67 -12.93 -1.78
C GLU A 90 0.82 -13.15 -1.49
N ARG A 91 1.65 -12.20 -1.93
CA ARG A 91 3.10 -12.27 -1.83
C ARG A 91 3.69 -10.96 -1.32
N ARG A 92 4.59 -11.09 -0.33
CA ARG A 92 5.41 -9.99 0.18
C ARG A 92 6.56 -9.73 -0.78
N LEU A 93 6.74 -8.48 -1.21
CA LEU A 93 7.83 -8.08 -2.13
C LEU A 93 9.05 -7.52 -1.41
N THR A 94 8.84 -6.81 -0.29
CA THR A 94 9.92 -6.20 0.47
C THR A 94 9.97 -6.74 1.90
N PHE A 95 11.17 -6.79 2.47
CA PHE A 95 11.44 -7.39 3.79
C PHE A 95 12.21 -6.42 4.68
N CYS A 96 11.86 -5.13 4.60
CA CYS A 96 12.51 -4.09 5.40
C CYS A 96 12.19 -4.26 6.88
N GLN A 97 10.94 -4.61 7.19
CA GLN A 97 10.47 -4.88 8.54
C GLN A 97 10.70 -6.33 8.94
N LYS A 98 11.22 -6.51 10.14
CA LYS A 98 11.51 -7.77 10.81
C LYS A 98 10.37 -8.23 11.73
N GLY A 99 9.29 -7.45 11.82
CA GLY A 99 8.13 -7.79 12.66
C GLY A 99 8.38 -7.57 14.15
N LEU A 100 9.28 -6.66 14.49
CA LEU A 100 9.52 -6.26 15.87
C LEU A 100 8.39 -5.34 16.35
N SER A 101 8.12 -5.35 17.65
CA SER A 101 6.94 -4.71 18.24
C SER A 101 7.02 -3.18 18.30
N SER A 102 8.18 -2.58 18.03
CA SER A 102 8.40 -1.14 18.21
C SER A 102 9.07 -0.49 17.00
N VAL A 103 8.60 0.71 16.66
CA VAL A 103 9.20 1.62 15.65
C VAL A 103 10.64 2.03 16.04
N LEU A 104 11.02 1.85 17.31
CA LEU A 104 12.39 2.03 17.76
C LEU A 104 13.32 0.96 17.23
N ASP A 105 12.86 -0.29 17.24
CA ASP A 105 13.66 -1.47 16.92
C ASP A 105 13.61 -1.80 15.42
N ASP A 106 12.62 -1.26 14.70
CA ASP A 106 12.40 -1.49 13.27
C ASP A 106 12.12 -0.19 12.50
N PRO A 107 13.15 0.64 12.25
CA PRO A 107 12.99 1.98 11.69
C PRO A 107 12.90 2.02 10.17
N LYS A 108 12.88 0.87 9.48
CA LYS A 108 12.93 0.80 8.02
C LYS A 108 11.57 0.53 7.42
N SER A 109 11.26 1.15 6.28
CA SER A 109 10.00 0.91 5.57
C SER A 109 10.21 0.93 4.06
N ALA A 110 9.30 0.30 3.33
CA ALA A 110 9.29 0.27 1.88
C ALA A 110 7.91 0.58 1.33
N GLY A 111 7.85 1.54 0.40
CA GLY A 111 6.60 1.96 -0.24
C GLY A 111 5.75 2.91 0.61
N VAL A 112 6.28 3.41 1.74
CA VAL A 112 5.56 4.29 2.67
C VAL A 112 6.13 5.70 2.62
N ALA A 113 5.25 6.70 2.49
CA ALA A 113 5.64 8.10 2.65
C ALA A 113 5.82 8.43 4.15
N THR A 114 6.95 9.04 4.51
CA THR A 114 7.24 9.41 5.91
C THR A 114 6.37 10.57 6.40
N PHE A 115 6.41 10.83 7.71
CA PHE A 115 5.62 11.87 8.36
C PHE A 115 5.69 13.22 7.64
N VAL A 116 6.91 13.73 7.40
CA VAL A 116 7.11 15.05 6.77
C VAL A 116 6.59 15.07 5.35
N ILE A 117 6.78 13.98 4.62
CA ILE A 117 6.32 13.85 3.23
C ILE A 117 4.80 13.89 3.15
N GLN A 118 4.10 13.31 4.12
CA GLN A 118 2.65 13.38 4.20
C GLN A 118 2.14 14.75 4.66
N GLU A 119 2.81 15.40 5.62
CA GLU A 119 2.32 16.63 6.24
C GLU A 119 2.67 17.90 5.46
N GLU A 120 3.86 17.96 4.87
CA GLU A 120 4.41 19.18 4.27
C GLU A 120 4.40 19.14 2.72
N PHE A 121 4.30 17.95 2.12
CA PHE A 121 4.42 17.76 0.67
C PHE A 121 3.19 17.11 0.03
N ASP A 122 2.13 16.84 0.79
CA ASP A 122 0.89 16.21 0.33
C ASP A 122 1.09 14.90 -0.47
N ARG A 123 2.18 14.16 -0.18
CA ARG A 123 2.48 12.87 -0.81
C ARG A 123 2.19 11.74 0.18
N PHE A 124 1.15 10.97 -0.13
CA PHE A 124 0.64 9.91 0.77
C PHE A 124 1.04 8.48 0.36
N THR A 125 1.92 8.34 -0.65
CA THR A 125 2.39 7.06 -1.14
C THR A 125 3.89 7.08 -1.37
N GLY A 126 4.54 5.94 -1.18
CA GLY A 126 5.96 5.73 -1.48
C GLY A 126 6.20 4.70 -2.59
N TYR A 127 5.19 4.25 -3.33
CA TYR A 127 5.37 3.28 -4.41
C TYR A 127 4.48 3.55 -5.63
N TRP A 128 4.94 3.10 -6.80
CA TRP A 128 4.33 3.37 -8.10
C TRP A 128 4.47 2.16 -9.04
N TRP A 129 3.34 1.67 -9.55
CA TRP A 129 3.32 0.63 -10.58
C TRP A 129 3.95 1.11 -11.89
N CYS A 130 4.70 0.23 -12.54
CA CYS A 130 5.01 0.39 -13.95
C CYS A 130 3.73 0.22 -14.78
N PRO A 131 3.39 1.15 -15.68
CA PRO A 131 2.15 1.06 -16.46
C PRO A 131 2.18 -0.03 -17.53
N THR A 132 3.34 -0.60 -17.81
CA THR A 132 3.54 -1.63 -18.84
C THR A 132 4.16 -2.88 -18.25
N SER A 133 3.73 -4.05 -18.73
CA SER A 133 4.41 -5.32 -18.49
C SER A 133 5.48 -5.56 -19.56
N CYS A 134 6.52 -6.32 -19.20
CA CYS A 134 7.53 -6.77 -20.14
C CYS A 134 7.45 -8.29 -20.31
N GLN A 135 7.49 -8.79 -21.54
CA GLN A 135 7.61 -10.23 -21.81
C GLN A 135 9.08 -10.62 -21.74
N GLU A 136 9.61 -10.74 -20.54
CA GLU A 136 10.98 -11.19 -20.27
C GLU A 136 10.88 -12.56 -19.60
N GLY A 137 11.17 -13.64 -20.35
CA GLY A 137 11.11 -15.01 -19.81
C GLY A 137 10.74 -16.07 -20.86
N PRO A 138 10.44 -17.30 -20.40
CA PRO A 138 9.85 -18.36 -21.23
C PRO A 138 8.54 -17.89 -21.87
N GLU A 139 8.13 -18.50 -22.99
CA GLU A 139 6.88 -18.13 -23.67
C GLU A 139 5.69 -18.08 -22.68
N GLY A 140 4.97 -16.95 -22.70
CA GLY A 140 3.79 -16.72 -21.86
C GLY A 140 4.06 -16.06 -20.50
N TRP A 141 5.32 -15.86 -20.09
CA TRP A 141 5.65 -15.16 -18.85
C TRP A 141 5.58 -13.64 -19.02
N LYS A 142 5.12 -12.94 -17.97
CA LYS A 142 5.12 -11.49 -17.89
C LYS A 142 5.90 -11.03 -16.66
N THR A 143 6.70 -9.98 -16.83
CA THR A 143 7.40 -9.27 -15.76
C THR A 143 6.63 -8.01 -15.42
N LEU A 144 6.26 -7.88 -14.15
CA LEU A 144 5.64 -6.70 -13.57
C LEU A 144 6.63 -6.01 -12.64
N ARG A 145 6.55 -4.67 -12.58
CA ARG A 145 7.53 -3.85 -11.86
C ARG A 145 6.84 -2.80 -11.00
N ILE A 146 7.40 -2.56 -9.82
CA ILE A 146 6.97 -1.49 -8.90
C ILE A 146 8.21 -0.70 -8.47
N LEU A 147 8.21 0.60 -8.75
CA LEU A 147 9.17 1.54 -8.16
C LEU A 147 8.70 1.84 -6.74
N TYR A 148 9.60 1.78 -5.76
CA TYR A 148 9.28 2.16 -4.39
C TYR A 148 10.43 2.92 -3.74
N GLU A 149 10.08 3.75 -2.77
CA GLU A 149 11.00 4.41 -1.87
C GLU A 149 11.22 3.49 -0.66
N GLU A 150 12.48 3.11 -0.43
CA GLU A 150 12.93 2.52 0.83
C GLU A 150 13.46 3.62 1.74
N VAL A 151 12.98 3.61 2.97
CA VAL A 151 13.23 4.63 3.99
C VAL A 151 13.91 4.00 5.19
N ASP A 152 14.89 4.69 5.75
CA ASP A 152 15.52 4.37 7.03
C ASP A 152 15.44 5.58 7.98
N GLU A 153 14.60 5.47 9.02
CA GLU A 153 14.38 6.49 10.05
C GLU A 153 15.28 6.30 11.29
N SER A 154 16.33 5.48 11.22
CA SER A 154 17.17 5.14 12.39
C SER A 154 17.78 6.38 13.06
N GLU A 155 18.16 7.38 12.27
CA GLU A 155 18.79 8.62 12.76
C GLU A 155 17.79 9.75 13.02
N VAL A 156 16.49 9.50 12.84
CA VAL A 156 15.42 10.48 13.07
C VAL A 156 15.07 10.47 14.55
N GLU A 157 14.94 11.67 15.12
CA GLU A 157 14.55 11.87 16.52
C GLU A 157 13.19 11.24 16.81
N VAL A 158 13.04 10.78 18.05
CA VAL A 158 11.83 10.11 18.53
C VAL A 158 11.14 10.98 19.56
N ILE A 159 9.83 11.12 19.40
CA ILE A 159 8.96 11.78 20.38
C ILE A 159 7.89 10.80 20.86
N HIS A 160 7.38 11.06 22.07
CA HIS A 160 6.30 10.30 22.68
C HIS A 160 5.06 11.17 22.74
N VAL A 161 3.95 10.70 22.16
CA VAL A 161 2.67 11.40 22.13
C VAL A 161 1.67 10.58 22.95
N PRO A 162 0.87 11.19 23.85
CA PRO A 162 -0.11 10.45 24.64
C PRO A 162 -1.06 9.63 23.75
N SER A 163 -1.26 8.36 24.10
CA SER A 163 -2.18 7.48 23.37
C SER A 163 -3.63 7.94 23.57
N PRO A 164 -4.51 7.82 22.57
CA PRO A 164 -5.93 8.13 22.72
C PRO A 164 -6.62 7.30 23.81
N ALA A 165 -6.12 6.09 24.11
CA ALA A 165 -6.60 5.24 25.20
C ALA A 165 -6.07 5.73 26.56
N LEU A 166 -6.62 6.85 27.05
CA LEU A 166 -6.14 7.55 28.26
C LEU A 166 -6.10 6.67 29.52
N GLU A 167 -6.98 5.68 29.61
CA GLU A 167 -7.03 4.73 30.73
C GLU A 167 -5.75 3.91 30.86
N GLU A 168 -5.09 3.60 29.73
CA GLU A 168 -3.84 2.84 29.72
C GLU A 168 -2.63 3.65 30.18
N ARG A 169 -2.74 4.99 30.20
CA ARG A 169 -1.65 5.92 30.56
C ARG A 169 -0.35 5.66 29.80
N LYS A 170 -0.47 5.22 28.54
CA LYS A 170 0.65 4.97 27.63
C LYS A 170 0.85 6.12 26.65
N THR A 171 2.00 6.07 25.98
CA THR A 171 2.36 6.97 24.89
C THR A 171 2.66 6.17 23.63
N ASP A 172 2.26 6.70 22.49
CA ASP A 172 2.66 6.22 21.17
C ASP A 172 3.98 6.90 20.77
N THR A 173 4.83 6.14 20.08
CA THR A 173 6.17 6.56 19.69
C THR A 173 6.19 6.99 18.24
N TYR A 174 6.71 8.18 17.94
CA TYR A 174 6.77 8.74 16.59
C TYR A 174 8.18 9.19 16.22
N ARG A 175 8.57 8.92 14.96
CA ARG A 175 9.76 9.54 14.33
C ARG A 175 9.37 10.94 13.86
N TYR A 176 10.03 11.96 14.40
CA TYR A 176 9.69 13.37 14.15
C TYR A 176 10.97 14.19 13.89
N PRO A 177 11.31 14.46 12.62
CA PRO A 177 12.46 15.28 12.28
C PRO A 177 12.16 16.75 12.53
N ARG A 178 12.69 17.28 13.64
CA ARG A 178 12.62 18.71 13.97
C ARG A 178 13.50 19.53 13.02
N THR A 179 13.19 20.81 12.89
CA THR A 179 14.01 21.74 12.11
C THR A 179 15.47 21.68 12.58
N GLY A 180 16.38 21.39 11.64
CA GLY A 180 17.82 21.29 11.89
C GLY A 180 18.30 19.89 12.32
N SER A 181 17.42 18.94 12.62
CA SER A 181 17.80 17.54 12.85
C SER A 181 17.80 16.72 11.56
N LYS A 182 18.18 15.44 11.66
CA LYS A 182 18.31 14.56 10.49
C LYS A 182 16.94 14.13 9.97
N ASN A 183 16.77 14.23 8.66
CA ASN A 183 15.69 13.57 7.93
C ASN A 183 15.97 12.08 7.73
N PRO A 184 14.95 11.28 7.40
CA PRO A 184 15.13 9.89 6.99
C PRO A 184 16.12 9.73 5.84
N LYS A 185 16.89 8.64 5.83
CA LYS A 185 17.67 8.25 4.64
C LYS A 185 16.72 7.59 3.66
N ILE A 186 16.76 8.01 2.41
CA ILE A 186 15.87 7.51 1.36
C ILE A 186 16.67 6.91 0.20
N SER A 187 16.10 5.89 -0.44
CA SER A 187 16.61 5.33 -1.68
C SER A 187 15.45 4.86 -2.55
N LEU A 188 15.54 5.07 -3.86
CA LEU A 188 14.59 4.49 -4.81
C LEU A 188 15.06 3.09 -5.20
N LYS A 189 14.13 2.13 -5.18
CA LYS A 189 14.36 0.74 -5.52
C LYS A 189 13.28 0.23 -6.45
N LEU A 190 13.60 -0.82 -7.20
CA LEU A 190 12.68 -1.47 -8.12
C LEU A 190 12.42 -2.90 -7.64
N ALA A 191 11.15 -3.24 -7.43
CA ALA A 191 10.71 -4.60 -7.19
C ALA A 191 10.21 -5.18 -8.52
N GLU A 192 10.77 -6.33 -8.92
CA GLU A 192 10.36 -7.05 -10.12
C GLU A 192 9.86 -8.43 -9.72
N PHE A 193 8.76 -8.86 -10.31
CA PHE A 193 8.26 -10.21 -10.16
C PHE A 193 7.68 -10.69 -11.48
N GLN A 194 7.73 -12.00 -11.68
CA GLN A 194 7.24 -12.63 -12.91
C GLN A 194 6.01 -13.47 -12.60
N THR A 195 5.09 -13.50 -13.55
CA THR A 195 3.83 -14.23 -13.50
C THR A 195 3.78 -15.15 -14.71
N ASP A 196 3.30 -16.38 -14.53
CA ASP A 196 3.06 -17.30 -15.63
C ASP A 196 1.67 -17.05 -16.25
N SER A 197 1.25 -17.92 -17.17
CA SER A 197 -0.07 -17.82 -17.81
C SER A 197 -1.27 -18.04 -16.87
N GLN A 198 -1.05 -18.64 -15.69
CA GLN A 198 -2.09 -18.94 -14.70
C GLN A 198 -2.21 -17.84 -13.63
N GLY A 199 -1.25 -16.91 -13.58
CA GLY A 199 -1.26 -15.75 -12.70
C GLY A 199 -0.36 -15.93 -11.49
#